data_AF-A0A4Q3FUG4-F1
#
_entry.id   AF-A0A4Q3FUG4-F1
#
_cell.length_a   1.000
_cell.length_b   1.000
_cell.length_c   1.000
_cell.angle_alpha   90.00
_cell.angle_beta   90.00
_cell.angle_gamma   90.00
#
_symmetry.space_group_name_H-M   'P 1'
#
loop_
_entity.id
_entity.type
_entity.pdbx_description
1 polymer ?
#
loop_
_entity_poly.entity_id
_entity_poly.type
_entity_poly.pdbx_seq_one_letter_code
_entity_poly.pdbx_strand_id
1 'polypeptide(L)'
;MRRVNSLVRVLAVFAVVGLAAGSAFAQSGDVRPQEPPKQNPTAPAQPDPARDNQRKVDEFAEAAQVINGPAGNPECVWLGRRVVGLMWRDDLDTAFRHLDLYDRFGCPGGHVQAAFRCLTRFGAFDPKAPDSLTGRVHACWINPAVQPANASAAPAPAAAPAPAPNAPAGPPK
;
A
#
# COMPACT_ATOMS: atom_id res chain seq x y z
N MET A 1 -38.50 44.20 46.43
CA MET A 1 -39.69 43.47 46.93
C MET A 1 -39.72 42.15 46.14
N ARG A 2 -39.72 40.93 46.71
CA ARG A 2 -40.76 40.25 47.54
C ARG A 2 -42.13 40.38 46.85
N ARG A 3 -42.91 39.33 46.50
CA ARG A 3 -42.99 37.89 46.83
C ARG A 3 -43.66 37.15 45.64
N VAL A 4 -43.36 35.89 45.29
CA VAL A 4 -43.79 34.60 45.90
C VAL A 4 -45.32 34.38 45.92
N ASN A 5 -45.78 33.39 45.12
CA ASN A 5 -46.94 32.47 45.28
C ASN A 5 -47.33 31.90 43.89
N SER A 6 -47.81 30.66 43.68
CA SER A 6 -47.83 29.39 44.43
C SER A 6 -48.06 28.27 43.38
N LEU A 7 -47.35 27.14 43.33
CA LEU A 7 -47.41 25.96 44.23
C LEU A 7 -48.79 25.30 44.39
N VAL A 8 -49.10 24.29 43.55
CA VAL A 8 -49.79 22.98 43.84
C VAL A 8 -49.44 22.04 42.65
N ARG A 9 -48.52 21.05 42.77
CA ARG A 9 -48.70 19.61 43.14
C ARG A 9 -49.67 18.88 42.19
N VAL A 10 -49.39 17.71 41.59
CA VAL A 10 -49.03 16.36 42.13
C VAL A 10 -48.15 15.63 41.06
N LEU A 11 -46.94 15.11 41.35
CA LEU A 11 -46.59 13.70 41.68
C LEU A 11 -47.18 12.63 40.69
N ALA A 12 -46.48 11.59 40.20
CA ALA A 12 -45.16 11.04 40.55
C ALA A 12 -44.57 10.12 39.43
N VAL A 13 -43.26 9.83 39.53
CA VAL A 13 -42.52 8.63 39.01
C VAL A 13 -42.57 8.29 37.51
N PHE A 14 -41.42 8.38 36.84
CA PHE A 14 -40.78 7.26 36.12
C PHE A 14 -39.25 7.45 36.05
N ALA A 15 -38.51 6.37 35.79
CA ALA A 15 -37.13 6.19 36.26
C ALA A 15 -36.00 6.55 35.26
N VAL A 16 -34.78 6.58 35.81
CA VAL A 16 -33.49 6.94 35.19
C VAL A 16 -33.03 5.96 34.09
N VAL A 17 -32.75 6.48 32.90
CA VAL A 17 -31.70 6.08 31.92
C VAL A 17 -31.37 7.36 31.10
N GLY A 18 -30.17 7.69 30.63
CA GLY A 18 -28.81 7.14 30.82
C GLY A 18 -27.89 7.70 29.70
N LEU A 19 -26.62 8.03 29.99
CA LEU A 19 -25.67 8.52 28.97
C LEU A 19 -24.90 7.36 28.32
N ALA A 20 -24.87 7.32 26.98
CA ALA A 20 -23.70 6.86 26.21
C ALA A 20 -23.83 7.26 24.73
N ALA A 21 -22.82 7.96 24.20
CA ALA A 21 -22.61 8.03 22.76
C ALA A 21 -21.89 6.75 22.32
N GLY A 22 -22.40 6.08 21.28
CA GLY A 22 -21.82 4.83 20.77
C GLY A 22 -22.18 4.60 19.31
N SER A 23 -21.16 4.36 18.49
CA SER A 23 -21.27 4.18 17.05
C SER A 23 -22.13 2.95 16.69
N ALA A 24 -23.08 3.11 15.78
CA ALA A 24 -23.83 2.00 15.22
C ALA A 24 -22.93 1.15 14.30
N PHE A 25 -22.49 -0.02 14.78
CA PHE A 25 -21.98 -1.08 13.92
C PHE A 25 -23.13 -2.03 13.55
N ALA A 26 -23.24 -2.33 12.26
CA ALA A 26 -24.37 -3.07 11.71
C ALA A 26 -24.38 -4.55 12.13
N GLN A 27 -25.58 -5.15 12.11
CA GLN A 27 -25.84 -6.51 12.55
C GLN A 27 -25.17 -7.56 11.65
N SER A 28 -24.62 -8.60 12.27
CA SER A 28 -24.53 -9.96 11.73
C SER A 28 -24.57 -10.94 12.91
N GLY A 29 -25.21 -12.10 12.72
CA GLY A 29 -25.81 -12.88 13.81
C GLY A 29 -24.91 -13.84 14.60
N ASP A 30 -25.58 -14.58 15.48
CA ASP A 30 -25.11 -15.60 16.43
C ASP A 30 -24.36 -15.09 17.69
N VAL A 31 -25.11 -14.98 18.80
CA VAL A 31 -24.56 -14.69 20.12
C VAL A 31 -24.01 -15.98 20.75
N ARG A 32 -22.69 -16.10 20.79
CA ARG A 32 -21.98 -17.04 21.69
C ARG A 32 -21.20 -16.23 22.74
N PRO A 33 -21.24 -16.60 24.03
CA PRO A 33 -20.44 -15.92 25.04
C PRO A 33 -18.94 -15.99 24.69
N GLN A 34 -18.25 -14.84 24.73
CA GLN A 34 -16.81 -14.82 24.52
C GLN A 34 -16.09 -15.35 25.76
N GLU A 35 -15.49 -16.54 25.65
CA GLU A 35 -14.39 -16.93 26.54
C GLU A 35 -13.23 -15.94 26.38
N PRO A 36 -12.46 -15.63 27.45
CA PRO A 36 -11.26 -14.82 27.34
C PRO A 36 -10.25 -15.47 26.39
N PRO A 37 -9.47 -14.70 25.61
CA PRO A 37 -8.62 -15.23 24.56
C PRO A 37 -7.53 -16.15 25.13
N LYS A 38 -7.67 -17.45 24.88
CA LYS A 38 -6.60 -18.43 25.09
C LYS A 38 -5.48 -18.10 24.10
N GLN A 39 -4.36 -17.62 24.64
CA GLN A 39 -3.22 -17.18 23.85
C GLN A 39 -2.49 -18.39 23.24
N ASN A 40 -2.87 -18.76 22.02
CA ASN A 40 -2.19 -19.80 21.23
C ASN A 40 -0.79 -19.29 20.82
N PRO A 41 0.32 -19.94 21.25
CA PRO A 41 1.68 -19.49 20.94
C PRO A 41 2.09 -19.63 19.45
N THR A 42 1.20 -20.19 18.62
CA THR A 42 1.49 -20.56 17.22
C THR A 42 0.75 -19.70 16.18
N ALA A 43 -0.03 -18.70 16.61
CA ALA A 43 -0.61 -17.73 15.68
C ALA A 43 0.44 -16.69 15.29
N PRO A 44 0.62 -16.34 14.00
CA PRO A 44 1.49 -15.24 13.60
C PRO A 44 0.98 -13.96 14.25
N ALA A 45 1.86 -13.25 14.96
CA ALA A 45 1.51 -12.04 15.68
C ALA A 45 0.87 -11.02 14.72
N GLN A 46 -0.42 -10.71 14.94
CA GLN A 46 -1.08 -9.62 14.22
C GLN A 46 -0.32 -8.33 14.53
N PRO A 47 0.07 -7.54 13.51
CA PRO A 47 0.79 -6.30 13.75
C PRO A 47 -0.08 -5.34 14.55
N ASP A 48 0.52 -4.74 15.58
CA ASP A 48 -0.12 -3.71 16.40
C ASP A 48 -0.52 -2.52 15.50
N PRO A 49 -1.82 -2.17 15.41
CA PRO A 49 -2.28 -1.11 14.51
C PRO A 49 -1.68 0.26 14.84
N ALA A 50 -1.25 0.51 16.08
CA ALA A 50 -0.55 1.74 16.44
C ALA A 50 0.86 1.78 15.80
N ARG A 51 1.60 0.67 15.85
CA ARG A 51 2.93 0.53 15.21
C ARG A 51 2.84 0.59 13.69
N ASP A 52 1.83 -0.02 13.11
CA ASP A 52 1.60 -0.02 11.66
C ASP A 52 1.24 1.38 11.13
N ASN A 53 0.54 2.20 11.93
CA ASN A 53 0.30 3.60 11.60
C ASN A 53 1.54 4.46 11.77
N GLN A 54 2.33 4.26 12.83
CA GLN A 54 3.61 4.95 13.00
C GLN A 54 4.54 4.67 11.81
N ARG A 55 4.72 3.39 11.43
CA ARG A 55 5.54 3.01 10.27
C ARG A 55 5.10 3.74 8.99
N LYS A 56 3.80 3.91 8.73
CA LYS A 56 3.32 4.68 7.55
C LYS A 56 3.69 6.16 7.63
N VAL A 57 3.62 6.77 8.81
CA VAL A 57 4.04 8.16 9.01
C VAL A 57 5.55 8.30 8.77
N ASP A 58 6.34 7.36 9.26
CA ASP A 58 7.79 7.32 9.06
C ASP A 58 8.13 7.11 7.57
N GLU A 59 7.44 6.19 6.87
CA GLU A 59 7.53 5.98 5.41
C GLU A 59 7.20 7.26 4.60
N PHE A 60 6.29 8.12 5.08
CA PHE A 60 6.02 9.41 4.43
C PHE A 60 7.11 10.44 4.71
N ALA A 61 7.66 10.46 5.93
CA ALA A 61 8.76 11.35 6.29
C ALA A 61 10.04 11.01 5.51
N GLU A 62 10.35 9.72 5.34
CA GLU A 62 11.44 9.24 4.49
C GLU A 62 11.25 9.72 3.04
N ALA A 63 10.08 9.48 2.46
CA ALA A 63 9.77 9.88 1.09
C ALA A 63 9.91 11.39 0.87
N ALA A 64 9.44 12.21 1.81
CA ALA A 64 9.57 13.67 1.75
C ALA A 64 11.02 14.18 1.89
N GLN A 65 11.91 13.40 2.54
CA GLN A 65 13.32 13.74 2.69
C GLN A 65 14.17 13.37 1.47
N VAL A 66 13.87 12.23 0.83
CA VAL A 66 14.71 11.66 -0.24
C VAL A 66 14.23 11.97 -1.66
N ILE A 67 12.93 12.23 -1.84
CA ILE A 67 12.35 12.54 -3.16
C ILE A 67 12.28 14.06 -3.34
N ASN A 68 13.09 14.58 -4.28
CA ASN A 68 13.02 15.98 -4.67
C ASN A 68 11.80 16.24 -5.57
N GLY A 69 10.84 17.01 -5.08
CA GLY A 69 9.63 17.41 -5.82
C GLY A 69 8.35 16.71 -5.37
N PRO A 70 7.21 16.95 -6.04
CA PRO A 70 5.88 16.60 -5.53
C PRO A 70 5.63 15.10 -5.30
N ALA A 71 6.42 14.20 -5.90
CA ALA A 71 6.35 12.77 -5.61
C ALA A 71 6.70 12.39 -4.15
N GLY A 72 7.40 13.26 -3.42
CA GLY A 72 7.70 13.11 -2.00
C GLY A 72 6.59 13.57 -1.05
N ASN A 73 5.59 14.30 -1.55
CA ASN A 73 4.48 14.76 -0.70
C ASN A 73 3.65 13.58 -0.16
N PRO A 74 3.13 13.65 1.07
CA PRO A 74 2.45 12.52 1.71
C PRO A 74 1.22 12.02 0.94
N GLU A 75 0.43 12.91 0.33
CA GLU A 75 -0.72 12.54 -0.50
C GLU A 75 -0.30 11.78 -1.77
N CYS A 76 0.79 12.23 -2.41
CA CYS A 76 1.34 11.59 -3.60
C CYS A 76 1.97 10.23 -3.28
N VAL A 77 2.68 10.12 -2.16
CA VAL A 77 3.24 8.84 -1.68
C VAL A 77 2.13 7.86 -1.32
N TRP A 78 1.08 8.31 -0.61
CA TRP A 78 -0.03 7.46 -0.18
C TRP A 78 -0.87 6.95 -1.36
N LEU A 79 -1.32 7.85 -2.24
CA LEU A 79 -2.11 7.49 -3.42
C LEU A 79 -1.28 6.73 -4.45
N GLY A 80 -0.08 7.22 -4.77
CA GLY A 80 0.77 6.66 -5.81
C GLY A 80 1.22 5.23 -5.50
N ARG A 81 1.63 4.94 -4.26
CA ARG A 81 1.92 3.56 -3.82
C ARG A 81 0.68 2.67 -3.90
N ARG A 82 -0.50 3.20 -3.58
CA ARG A 82 -1.76 2.45 -3.72
C ARG A 82 -2.07 2.13 -5.18
N VAL A 83 -1.94 3.08 -6.10
CA VAL A 83 -2.10 2.87 -7.55
C VAL A 83 -1.12 1.80 -8.05
N VAL A 84 0.17 1.93 -7.75
CA VAL A 84 1.21 0.96 -8.17
C VAL A 84 0.92 -0.46 -7.63
N GLY A 85 0.52 -0.57 -6.36
CA GLY A 85 0.16 -1.84 -5.75
C GLY A 85 -1.17 -2.43 -6.22
N LEU A 86 -2.07 -1.64 -6.81
CA LEU A 86 -3.30 -2.13 -7.46
C LEU A 86 -3.00 -2.63 -8.86
N MET A 87 -2.23 -1.86 -9.65
CA MET A 87 -1.77 -2.28 -10.99
C MET A 87 -0.97 -3.58 -10.94
N TRP A 88 -0.16 -3.82 -9.90
CA TRP A 88 0.56 -5.09 -9.73
C TRP A 88 -0.34 -6.31 -9.52
N ARG A 89 -1.56 -6.10 -9.02
CA ARG A 89 -2.56 -7.16 -8.76
C ARG A 89 -3.65 -7.19 -9.82
N ASP A 90 -3.40 -6.55 -10.98
CA ASP A 90 -4.32 -6.43 -12.11
C ASP A 90 -5.67 -5.75 -11.79
N ASP A 91 -5.80 -5.07 -10.64
CA ASP A 91 -7.00 -4.31 -10.24
C ASP A 91 -6.97 -2.90 -10.86
N LEU A 92 -7.05 -2.85 -12.20
CA LEU A 92 -6.89 -1.64 -12.98
C LEU A 92 -8.05 -0.65 -12.80
N ASP A 93 -9.30 -1.12 -12.71
CA ASP A 93 -10.46 -0.26 -12.49
C ASP A 93 -10.36 0.51 -11.17
N THR A 94 -9.90 -0.14 -10.10
CA THR A 94 -9.65 0.53 -8.83
C THR A 94 -8.41 1.41 -8.93
N ALA A 95 -7.35 0.98 -9.61
CA ALA A 95 -6.14 1.79 -9.80
C ALA A 95 -6.45 3.13 -10.50
N PHE A 96 -7.22 3.13 -11.59
CA PHE A 96 -7.56 4.36 -12.33
C PHE A 96 -8.37 5.36 -11.50
N ARG A 97 -9.27 4.91 -10.63
CA ARG A 97 -10.00 5.79 -9.70
C ARG A 97 -9.09 6.48 -8.68
N HIS A 98 -8.01 5.80 -8.25
CA HIS A 98 -7.01 6.40 -7.36
C HIS A 98 -6.03 7.28 -8.13
N LEU A 99 -5.82 7.02 -9.43
CA LEU A 99 -4.99 7.84 -10.30
C LEU A 99 -5.66 9.18 -10.66
N ASP A 100 -6.97 9.23 -10.94
CA ASP A 100 -7.68 10.52 -11.09
C ASP A 100 -7.54 11.38 -9.83
N LEU A 101 -7.69 10.78 -8.64
CA LEU A 101 -7.48 11.49 -7.38
C LEU A 101 -6.03 11.96 -7.20
N TYR A 102 -5.05 11.13 -7.57
CA TYR A 102 -3.61 11.48 -7.56
C TYR A 102 -3.32 12.68 -8.47
N ASP A 103 -3.88 12.69 -9.68
CA ASP A 103 -3.73 13.80 -10.63
C ASP A 103 -4.44 15.08 -10.12
N ARG A 104 -5.57 14.96 -9.39
CA ARG A 104 -6.26 16.12 -8.76
C ARG A 104 -5.41 16.81 -7.69
N PHE A 105 -4.51 16.10 -7.01
CA PHE A 105 -3.53 16.68 -6.08
C PHE A 105 -2.31 17.31 -6.79
N GLY A 106 -2.22 17.23 -8.13
CA GLY A 106 -1.07 17.73 -8.89
C GLY A 106 0.16 16.82 -8.77
N CYS A 107 -0.03 15.56 -8.37
CA CYS A 107 1.06 14.61 -8.20
C CYS A 107 1.62 14.15 -9.57
N PRO A 108 2.92 13.84 -9.68
CA PRO A 108 3.57 13.61 -10.97
C PRO A 108 3.35 12.18 -11.50
N GLY A 109 2.41 12.00 -12.44
CA GLY A 109 2.09 10.68 -13.04
C GLY A 109 3.28 9.93 -13.65
N GLY A 110 4.34 10.64 -14.07
CA GLY A 110 5.61 10.03 -14.50
C GLY A 110 6.30 9.21 -13.40
N HIS A 111 6.14 9.57 -12.13
CA HIS A 111 6.70 8.83 -10.98
C HIS A 111 5.97 7.51 -10.75
N VAL A 112 4.65 7.48 -10.94
CA VAL A 112 3.84 6.24 -10.92
C VAL A 112 4.35 5.25 -11.97
N GLN A 113 4.62 5.73 -13.19
CA GLN A 113 5.17 4.90 -14.26
C GLN A 113 6.60 4.41 -13.96
N ALA A 114 7.42 5.22 -13.28
CA ALA A 114 8.78 4.86 -12.91
C ALA A 114 8.78 3.80 -11.79
N ALA A 115 7.96 4.00 -10.75
CA ALA A 115 7.80 3.06 -9.64
C ALA A 115 7.19 1.71 -10.09
N PHE A 116 6.23 1.73 -11.03
CA PHE A 116 5.71 0.48 -11.61
C PHE A 116 6.75 -0.23 -12.48
N ARG A 117 7.52 0.51 -13.31
CA ARG A 117 8.65 -0.06 -14.08
C ARG A 117 9.75 -0.63 -13.20
N CYS A 118 9.97 -0.05 -12.02
CA CYS A 118 10.84 -0.63 -11.00
C CYS A 118 10.27 -1.97 -10.51
N LEU A 119 8.99 -1.99 -10.11
CA LEU A 119 8.33 -3.17 -9.56
C LEU A 119 8.34 -4.37 -10.52
N THR A 120 8.09 -4.14 -11.82
CA THR A 120 8.10 -5.20 -12.84
C THR A 120 9.45 -5.87 -13.05
N ARG A 121 10.57 -5.23 -12.68
CA ARG A 121 11.90 -5.86 -12.74
C ARG A 121 12.10 -6.95 -11.68
N PHE A 122 11.34 -6.93 -10.57
CA PHE A 122 11.47 -7.91 -9.49
C PHE A 122 10.71 -9.22 -9.76
N GLY A 123 9.83 -9.26 -10.75
CA GLY A 123 9.10 -10.46 -11.15
C GLY A 123 8.10 -10.95 -10.09
N ALA A 124 7.81 -12.26 -10.12
CA ALA A 124 6.81 -12.88 -9.25
C ALA A 124 7.16 -12.76 -7.75
N PHE A 125 6.13 -12.64 -6.92
CA PHE A 125 6.27 -12.54 -5.46
C PHE A 125 6.09 -13.91 -4.84
N ASP A 126 7.13 -14.43 -4.18
CA ASP A 126 6.98 -15.59 -3.29
C ASP A 126 6.17 -15.15 -2.04
N PRO A 127 4.99 -15.74 -1.77
CA PRO A 127 4.19 -15.42 -0.59
C PRO A 127 4.85 -15.83 0.75
N LYS A 128 5.97 -16.56 0.72
CA LYS A 128 6.77 -16.94 1.90
C LYS A 128 8.01 -16.08 2.10
N ALA A 129 8.37 -15.23 1.13
CA ALA A 129 9.50 -14.32 1.28
C ALA A 129 9.18 -13.20 2.29
N PRO A 130 10.17 -12.68 3.03
CA PRO A 130 9.96 -11.55 3.95
C PRO A 130 9.54 -10.26 3.24
N ASP A 131 9.87 -10.13 1.95
CA ASP A 131 9.62 -8.93 1.14
C ASP A 131 8.17 -8.85 0.63
N SER A 132 7.30 -8.28 1.47
CA SER A 132 5.92 -7.96 1.11
C SER A 132 5.79 -7.02 -0.09
N LEU A 133 4.66 -7.12 -0.81
CA LEU A 133 4.32 -6.21 -1.91
C LEU A 133 4.35 -4.73 -1.48
N THR A 134 3.79 -4.41 -0.31
CA THR A 134 3.76 -3.04 0.23
C THR A 134 5.17 -2.47 0.46
N GLY A 135 6.11 -3.31 0.91
CA GLY A 135 7.52 -2.94 1.09
C GLY A 135 8.24 -2.71 -0.24
N ARG A 136 8.13 -3.63 -1.20
CA ARG A 136 8.73 -3.45 -2.54
C ARG A 136 8.14 -2.24 -3.30
N VAL A 137 6.84 -2.01 -3.19
CA VAL A 137 6.18 -0.81 -3.72
C VAL A 137 6.74 0.47 -3.06
N HIS A 138 7.05 0.45 -1.76
CA HIS A 138 7.70 1.58 -1.09
C HIS A 138 9.12 1.80 -1.62
N ALA A 139 9.95 0.76 -1.63
CA ALA A 139 11.33 0.85 -2.14
C ALA A 139 11.39 1.36 -3.58
N CYS A 140 10.50 0.88 -4.46
CA CYS A 140 10.37 1.37 -5.83
C CYS A 140 9.79 2.80 -5.95
N TRP A 141 9.07 3.29 -4.94
CA TRP A 141 8.62 4.69 -4.88
C TRP A 141 9.75 5.62 -4.45
N ILE A 142 10.50 5.23 -3.43
CA ILE A 142 11.68 5.94 -2.91
C ILE A 142 12.78 6.01 -3.98
N ASN A 143 13.09 4.89 -4.63
CA ASN A 143 14.11 4.81 -5.66
C ASN A 143 13.65 3.98 -6.88
N PRO A 144 13.02 4.61 -7.90
CA PRO A 144 12.61 3.93 -9.12
C PRO A 144 13.76 3.34 -9.98
N ALA A 145 15.02 3.65 -9.65
CA ALA A 145 16.21 3.12 -10.31
C ALA A 145 16.79 1.87 -9.63
N VAL A 146 16.25 1.43 -8.49
CA VAL A 146 16.73 0.21 -7.81
C VAL A 146 16.61 -1.01 -8.73
N GLN A 147 17.61 -1.89 -8.64
CA GLN A 147 17.66 -3.16 -9.38
C GLN A 147 17.54 -4.33 -8.39
N PRO A 148 16.95 -5.47 -8.80
CA PRO A 148 17.00 -6.68 -8.00
C PRO A 148 18.45 -7.11 -7.74
N ALA A 149 18.80 -7.49 -6.51
CA ALA A 149 20.17 -7.88 -6.16
C ALA A 149 20.71 -9.07 -6.99
N ASN A 150 19.81 -9.88 -7.56
CA ASN A 150 20.12 -11.03 -8.41
C ASN A 150 20.15 -10.68 -9.92
N ALA A 151 20.01 -9.42 -10.32
CA ALA A 151 20.05 -8.99 -11.73
C ALA A 151 21.49 -8.89 -12.30
N SER A 152 22.50 -9.20 -11.50
CA SER A 152 23.90 -9.27 -11.93
C SER A 152 24.13 -10.43 -12.90
N ALA A 153 24.30 -10.07 -14.18
CA ALA A 153 24.72 -10.91 -15.30
C ALA A 153 23.74 -12.03 -15.73
N ALA A 154 22.80 -11.68 -16.61
CA ALA A 154 22.54 -12.58 -17.74
C ALA A 154 23.82 -12.63 -18.60
N PRO A 155 24.36 -13.82 -18.96
CA PRO A 155 25.48 -13.89 -19.88
C PRO A 155 25.07 -13.32 -21.22
N ALA A 156 25.92 -12.47 -21.81
CA ALA A 156 25.71 -11.99 -23.17
C ALA A 156 25.56 -13.20 -24.12
N PRO A 157 24.66 -13.16 -25.12
CA PRO A 157 24.60 -14.20 -26.13
C PRO A 157 26.00 -14.35 -26.75
N ALA A 158 26.54 -15.56 -26.73
CA ALA A 158 27.82 -15.83 -27.35
C ALA A 158 27.75 -15.42 -28.83
N ALA A 159 28.67 -14.55 -29.26
CA ALA A 159 28.71 -14.10 -30.64
C ALA A 159 28.83 -15.33 -31.55
N ALA A 160 27.91 -15.46 -32.51
CA ALA A 160 27.96 -16.54 -33.49
C ALA A 160 29.32 -16.49 -34.22
N PRO A 161 29.99 -17.64 -34.43
CA PRO A 161 31.26 -17.66 -35.14
C PRO A 161 31.07 -17.07 -36.55
N ALA A 162 31.97 -16.18 -36.93
CA ALA A 162 31.92 -15.52 -38.24
C ALA A 162 31.95 -16.57 -39.38
N PRO A 163 31.18 -16.37 -40.46
CA PRO A 163 31.21 -17.30 -41.59
C PRO A 163 32.61 -17.32 -42.21
N ALA A 164 33.12 -18.53 -42.49
CA ALA A 164 34.42 -18.71 -43.12
C ALA A 164 34.45 -18.07 -44.52
N PRO A 165 35.58 -17.45 -44.93
CA PRO A 165 35.69 -16.85 -46.26
C PRO A 165 35.63 -17.93 -47.34
N ASN A 166 34.74 -17.74 -48.34
CA ASN A 166 34.63 -18.62 -49.49
C ASN A 166 35.95 -18.67 -50.27
N ALA A 167 36.44 -19.87 -50.58
CA ALA A 167 37.55 -20.06 -51.50
C ALA A 167 37.12 -19.71 -52.94
N PRO A 168 37.95 -19.03 -53.74
CA PRO A 168 37.62 -18.70 -55.12
C PRO A 168 37.64 -19.95 -56.00
N ALA A 169 36.66 -20.05 -56.91
CA ALA A 169 36.60 -21.13 -57.90
C ALA A 169 37.75 -21.01 -58.91
N GLY A 170 38.41 -22.14 -59.19
CA GLY A 170 39.44 -22.23 -60.24
C GLY A 170 38.85 -22.08 -61.65
N PRO A 171 39.64 -21.61 -62.64
CA PRO A 171 39.15 -21.38 -64.00
C PRO A 171 38.84 -22.69 -64.74
N PRO A 172 37.90 -22.68 -65.71
CA PRO A 172 37.58 -23.83 -66.54
C PRO A 172 38.72 -24.15 -67.52
N LYS A 173 38.68 -25.36 -68.07
CA LYS A 173 39.66 -25.91 -69.03
C LYS A 173 38.97 -26.31 -70.33
#